data_AF-A0A552V4I3-F1
#
_entry.id   AF-A0A552V4I3-F1
#
_cell.length_a   1.000
_cell.length_b   1.000
_cell.length_c   1.000
_cell.angle_alpha   90.00
_cell.angle_beta   90.00
_cell.angle_gamma   90.00
#
_symmetry.space_group_name_H-M   'P 1'
#
loop_
_entity.id
_entity.type
_entity.pdbx_description
1 polymer ?
#
loop_
_entity_poly.entity_id
_entity_poly.type
_entity_poly.pdbx_seq_one_letter_code
_entity_poly.pdbx_strand_id
1 'polypeptide(L)'
;MKPLSWDHVPPKGGINLTSVEVNNLYEFYTAGKQNGWVSQNGVKYRTICVDCNSKIGSEFDPVLNQLNRSLINIIQPDNPTWVANPVKIRTKPVRLMKAVLAHLLSAKMHIDEVVTDKNMREMLLLVNQSIPEDLHIHYWFFPYDTTVIMRDFALPVVPGNFSVCTFAHMIKYFPLAFIVTDSDTFRGLTTLSQYRNLDIDQEVDIEIYLDNVKDFDWPEKVDESNILFLSAESANAIYARRKQ
;
A
#
# COMPACT_ATOMS: atom_id res chain seq x y z
N MET A 1 19.32 -2.79 21.98
CA MET A 1 18.56 -2.66 20.72
C MET A 1 18.49 -4.01 20.05
N LYS A 2 17.31 -4.43 19.56
CA LYS A 2 17.16 -5.67 18.78
C LYS A 2 17.69 -5.45 17.35
N PRO A 3 18.25 -6.48 16.70
CA PRO A 3 18.81 -6.32 15.35
C PRO A 3 17.71 -6.02 14.32
N LEU A 4 18.06 -5.19 13.33
CA LEU A 4 17.20 -4.92 12.18
C LEU A 4 17.19 -6.11 11.22
N SER A 5 16.00 -6.42 10.71
CA SER A 5 15.73 -7.48 9.74
C SER A 5 15.22 -6.90 8.42
N TRP A 6 15.33 -7.67 7.34
CA TRP A 6 14.75 -7.33 6.05
C TRP A 6 13.25 -7.65 6.04
N ASP A 7 12.43 -6.64 5.81
CA ASP A 7 11.01 -6.79 5.52
C ASP A 7 10.77 -6.73 4.00
N HIS A 8 9.80 -7.51 3.52
CA HIS A 8 9.36 -7.48 2.14
C HIS A 8 8.15 -6.58 2.02
N VAL A 9 8.23 -5.61 1.11
CA VAL A 9 7.13 -4.68 0.85
C VAL A 9 6.86 -4.68 -0.65
N PRO A 10 5.73 -5.22 -1.13
CA PRO A 10 4.67 -5.93 -0.41
C PRO A 10 5.10 -7.30 0.18
N PRO A 11 4.27 -7.93 1.03
CA PRO A 11 4.59 -9.24 1.62
C PRO A 11 4.65 -10.35 0.58
N LYS A 12 5.53 -11.33 0.81
CA LYS A 12 5.86 -12.38 -0.18
C LYS A 12 4.78 -13.44 -0.34
N GLY A 13 3.93 -13.65 0.67
CA GLY A 13 3.07 -14.83 0.72
C GLY A 13 1.86 -14.77 -0.22
N GLY A 14 1.50 -13.56 -0.69
CA GLY A 14 0.32 -13.33 -1.52
C GLY A 14 0.60 -13.24 -3.02
N ILE A 15 1.87 -13.15 -3.42
CA ILE A 15 2.28 -12.85 -4.79
C ILE A 15 3.55 -13.61 -5.17
N ASN A 16 3.75 -13.82 -6.48
CA ASN A 16 4.99 -14.38 -6.99
C ASN A 16 6.05 -13.28 -7.13
N LEU A 17 7.04 -13.27 -6.23
CA LEU A 17 8.16 -12.34 -6.32
C LEU A 17 9.13 -12.75 -7.42
N THR A 18 9.53 -11.78 -8.23
CA THR A 18 10.58 -11.93 -9.25
C THR A 18 11.69 -10.90 -9.07
N SER A 19 12.73 -11.02 -9.89
CA SER A 19 13.73 -9.97 -10.02
C SER A 19 13.06 -8.69 -10.54
N VAL A 20 13.34 -7.58 -9.87
CA VAL A 20 12.79 -6.26 -10.20
C VAL A 20 13.92 -5.25 -10.34
N GLU A 21 13.76 -4.35 -11.30
CA GLU A 21 14.54 -3.13 -11.40
C GLU A 21 13.83 -2.07 -10.57
N VAL A 22 14.49 -1.59 -9.51
CA VAL A 22 13.99 -0.57 -8.60
C VAL A 22 14.63 0.77 -8.95
N ASN A 23 13.81 1.77 -9.20
CA ASN A 23 14.20 3.15 -9.46
C ASN A 23 13.60 4.06 -8.40
N ASN A 24 14.23 5.22 -8.23
CA ASN A 24 13.66 6.30 -7.44
C ASN A 24 12.56 6.99 -8.27
N LEU A 25 11.36 7.08 -7.70
CA LEU A 25 10.21 7.68 -8.37
C LEU A 25 10.42 9.19 -8.63
N TYR A 26 11.13 9.90 -7.74
CA TYR A 26 11.48 11.30 -7.97
C TYR A 26 12.44 11.46 -9.14
N GLU A 27 13.45 10.59 -9.27
CA GLU A 27 14.35 10.61 -10.42
C GLU A 27 13.57 10.34 -11.71
N PHE A 28 12.60 9.40 -11.68
CA PHE A 28 11.74 9.08 -12.82
C PHE A 28 10.99 10.31 -13.35
N TYR A 29 10.42 11.14 -12.45
CA TYR A 29 9.68 12.35 -12.87
C TYR A 29 10.54 13.55 -13.22
N THR A 30 11.73 13.68 -12.62
CA THR A 30 12.58 14.87 -12.82
C THR A 30 13.56 14.75 -13.99
N ALA A 31 13.45 13.69 -14.80
CA ALA A 31 14.41 13.36 -15.86
C ALA A 31 15.87 13.31 -15.35
N GLY A 32 16.05 13.04 -14.06
CA GLY A 32 17.34 12.89 -13.42
C GLY A 32 18.05 11.61 -13.85
N LYS A 33 19.34 11.50 -13.52
CA LYS A 33 20.09 10.26 -13.73
C LYS A 33 19.45 9.15 -12.91
N GLN A 34 18.84 8.17 -13.57
CA GLN A 34 18.28 6.99 -12.93
C GLN A 34 19.40 6.15 -12.33
N ASN A 35 19.54 6.14 -11.01
CA ASN A 35 20.48 5.25 -10.32
C ASN A 35 19.74 4.02 -9.78
N GLY A 36 19.00 3.35 -10.66
CA GLY A 36 18.26 2.16 -10.31
C GLY A 36 19.18 0.99 -9.91
N TRP A 37 18.63 0.06 -9.15
CA TRP A 37 19.31 -1.20 -8.80
C TRP A 37 18.40 -2.40 -9.04
N VAL A 38 19.02 -3.57 -9.19
CA VAL A 38 18.28 -4.82 -9.33
C VAL A 38 18.13 -5.49 -7.98
N SER A 39 16.90 -5.82 -7.60
CA SER A 39 16.62 -6.70 -6.47
C SER A 39 16.12 -8.05 -6.97
N GLN A 40 16.80 -9.14 -6.59
CA GLN A 40 16.51 -10.48 -7.12
C GLN A 40 15.17 -11.06 -6.66
N ASN A 41 14.59 -10.56 -5.56
CA ASN A 41 13.42 -11.15 -4.91
C ASN A 41 12.44 -10.07 -4.42
N GLY A 42 12.01 -9.17 -5.31
CA GLY A 42 11.15 -8.05 -4.96
C GLY A 42 11.82 -6.98 -4.08
N VAL A 43 11.04 -5.99 -3.65
CA VAL A 43 11.53 -4.86 -2.83
C VAL A 43 11.64 -5.26 -1.36
N LYS A 44 12.68 -4.76 -0.68
CA LYS A 44 12.93 -5.00 0.75
C LYS A 44 13.46 -3.77 1.45
N TYR A 45 13.08 -3.60 2.72
CA TYR A 45 13.58 -2.54 3.61
C TYR A 45 14.20 -3.15 4.86
N ARG A 46 15.30 -2.55 5.37
CA ARG A 46 15.96 -2.97 6.62
C ARG A 46 15.85 -1.89 7.69
N THR A 47 14.62 -1.64 8.11
CA THR A 47 14.20 -0.49 8.94
C THR A 47 13.48 -0.93 10.22
N ILE A 48 13.08 -2.21 10.29
CA ILE A 48 12.31 -2.81 11.38
C ILE A 48 13.13 -3.87 12.11
N CYS A 49 12.93 -4.01 13.42
CA CYS A 49 13.59 -5.05 14.20
C CYS A 49 12.99 -6.44 13.93
N VAL A 50 13.79 -7.48 14.17
CA VAL A 50 13.40 -8.88 13.93
C VAL A 50 12.08 -9.25 14.59
N ASP A 51 11.86 -8.90 15.85
CA ASP A 51 10.63 -9.24 16.59
C ASP A 51 9.39 -8.57 16.01
N CYS A 52 9.49 -7.28 15.64
CA CYS A 52 8.37 -6.56 15.05
C CYS A 52 8.04 -7.13 13.65
N ASN A 53 9.07 -7.43 12.86
CA ASN A 53 8.89 -8.06 11.55
C ASN A 53 8.23 -9.44 11.68
N SER A 54 8.72 -10.29 12.59
CA SER A 54 8.13 -11.60 12.86
C SER A 54 6.67 -11.48 13.30
N LYS A 55 6.34 -10.50 14.16
CA LYS A 55 4.96 -10.24 14.59
C LYS A 55 4.06 -9.83 13.44
N ILE A 56 4.50 -8.92 12.57
CA ILE A 56 3.74 -8.50 11.38
C ILE A 56 3.48 -9.72 10.47
N GLY A 57 4.54 -10.48 10.19
CA GLY A 57 4.49 -11.69 9.38
C GLY A 57 3.58 -12.78 9.91
N SER A 58 3.42 -12.91 11.23
CA SER A 58 2.55 -13.91 11.83
C SER A 58 1.11 -13.43 12.04
N GLU A 59 0.92 -12.16 12.42
CA GLU A 59 -0.39 -11.64 12.84
C GLU A 59 -1.20 -11.02 11.69
N PHE A 60 -0.52 -10.36 10.75
CA PHE A 60 -1.17 -9.47 9.79
C PHE A 60 -0.94 -9.91 8.34
N ASP A 61 0.27 -10.29 7.95
CA ASP A 61 0.54 -10.75 6.58
C ASP A 61 -0.38 -11.87 6.08
N PRO A 62 -0.80 -12.86 6.91
CA PRO A 62 -1.66 -13.94 6.42
C PRO A 62 -2.96 -13.46 5.78
N VAL A 63 -3.60 -12.41 6.32
CA VAL A 63 -4.88 -11.90 5.79
C VAL A 63 -4.68 -11.18 4.45
N LEU A 64 -3.63 -10.38 4.33
CA LEU A 64 -3.28 -9.67 3.09
C LEU A 64 -2.86 -10.67 1.99
N ASN A 65 -2.11 -11.70 2.37
CA ASN A 65 -1.72 -12.78 1.47
C ASN A 65 -2.92 -13.60 0.99
N GLN A 66 -3.86 -13.92 1.89
CA GLN A 66 -5.09 -14.62 1.54
C GLN A 66 -5.95 -13.79 0.58
N LEU A 67 -6.15 -12.51 0.88
CA LEU A 67 -6.91 -11.59 0.02
C LEU A 67 -6.35 -11.57 -1.41
N ASN A 68 -5.03 -11.37 -1.54
CA ASN A 68 -4.37 -11.33 -2.84
C ASN A 68 -4.51 -12.66 -3.59
N ARG A 69 -4.29 -13.80 -2.94
CA ARG A 69 -4.47 -15.12 -3.57
C ARG A 69 -5.91 -15.36 -4.01
N SER A 70 -6.89 -15.01 -3.18
CA SER A 70 -8.31 -15.12 -3.52
C SER A 70 -8.64 -14.29 -4.75
N LEU A 71 -8.20 -13.03 -4.80
CA LEU A 71 -8.44 -12.17 -5.95
C LEU A 71 -7.73 -12.68 -7.20
N ILE A 72 -6.46 -13.08 -7.10
CA ILE A 72 -5.69 -13.67 -8.21
C ILE A 72 -6.43 -14.87 -8.80
N ASN A 73 -6.94 -15.78 -7.96
CA ASN A 73 -7.68 -16.95 -8.42
C ASN A 73 -8.99 -16.57 -9.13
N ILE A 74 -9.67 -15.51 -8.71
CA ILE A 74 -10.92 -15.04 -9.32
C ILE A 74 -10.68 -14.43 -10.70
N ILE A 75 -9.58 -13.68 -10.87
CA ILE A 75 -9.25 -13.01 -12.15
C ILE A 75 -8.50 -13.89 -13.14
N GLN A 76 -8.30 -15.19 -12.84
CA GLN A 76 -7.69 -16.11 -13.82
C GLN A 76 -8.60 -16.24 -15.05
N PRO A 77 -8.04 -16.23 -16.28
CA PRO A 77 -8.85 -16.25 -17.51
C PRO A 77 -9.81 -17.45 -17.62
N ASP A 78 -9.48 -18.57 -16.99
CA ASP A 78 -10.24 -19.81 -16.95
C ASP A 78 -11.29 -19.87 -15.83
N ASN A 79 -11.38 -18.85 -14.96
CA ASN A 79 -12.33 -18.83 -13.85
C ASN A 79 -13.63 -18.07 -14.22
N PRO A 80 -14.79 -18.74 -14.38
CA PRO A 80 -16.04 -18.10 -14.82
C PRO A 80 -16.58 -17.01 -13.86
N THR A 81 -16.09 -16.93 -12.61
CA THR A 81 -16.46 -15.86 -11.67
C THR A 81 -15.89 -14.48 -12.01
N TRP A 82 -14.97 -14.36 -12.96
CA TRP A 82 -14.44 -13.06 -13.41
C TRP A 82 -15.54 -12.12 -13.95
N VAL A 83 -16.71 -12.66 -14.33
CA VAL A 83 -17.86 -11.91 -14.85
C VAL A 83 -18.61 -11.13 -13.75
N ALA A 84 -18.44 -11.48 -12.47
CA ALA A 84 -19.07 -10.77 -11.36
C ALA A 84 -18.30 -9.49 -11.01
N ASN A 85 -18.99 -8.35 -11.02
CA ASN A 85 -18.43 -7.07 -10.59
C ASN A 85 -19.47 -6.26 -9.78
N PRO A 86 -19.16 -5.83 -8.54
CA PRO A 86 -17.91 -6.07 -7.81
C PRO A 86 -17.73 -7.54 -7.40
N VAL A 87 -16.48 -7.96 -7.29
CA VAL A 87 -16.12 -9.22 -6.65
C VAL A 87 -16.22 -9.04 -5.13
N LYS A 88 -16.84 -10.01 -4.45
CA LYS A 88 -16.95 -10.04 -2.99
C LYS A 88 -15.96 -11.05 -2.43
N ILE A 89 -15.07 -10.61 -1.55
CA ILE A 89 -14.10 -11.49 -0.87
C ILE A 89 -14.26 -11.37 0.64
N ARG A 90 -14.54 -12.50 1.28
CA ARG A 90 -14.59 -12.63 2.74
C ARG A 90 -13.19 -12.42 3.32
N THR A 91 -13.04 -11.48 4.25
CA THR A 91 -11.75 -11.17 4.90
C THR A 91 -11.94 -10.54 6.27
N LYS A 92 -10.83 -10.30 6.99
CA LYS A 92 -10.76 -9.60 8.28
C LYS A 92 -10.24 -8.17 8.07
N PRO A 93 -11.11 -7.17 7.85
CA PRO A 93 -10.69 -5.85 7.38
C PRO A 93 -9.80 -5.11 8.38
N VAL A 94 -10.01 -5.30 9.69
CA VAL A 94 -9.17 -4.64 10.71
C VAL A 94 -7.74 -5.19 10.68
N ARG A 95 -7.54 -6.51 10.60
CA ARG A 95 -6.20 -7.09 10.39
C ARG A 95 -5.60 -6.65 9.05
N LEU A 96 -6.41 -6.55 8.00
CA LEU A 96 -5.97 -6.12 6.67
C LEU A 96 -5.44 -4.68 6.68
N MET A 97 -6.18 -3.77 7.32
CA MET A 97 -5.75 -2.39 7.53
C MET A 97 -4.42 -2.33 8.29
N LYS A 98 -4.28 -3.12 9.36
CA LYS A 98 -3.01 -3.21 10.11
C LYS A 98 -1.86 -3.76 9.26
N ALA A 99 -2.09 -4.75 8.40
CA ALA A 99 -1.07 -5.26 7.48
C ALA A 99 -0.55 -4.17 6.52
N VAL A 100 -1.46 -3.43 5.89
CA VAL A 100 -1.11 -2.34 4.96
C VAL A 100 -0.32 -1.24 5.68
N LEU A 101 -0.80 -0.80 6.85
CA LEU A 101 -0.12 0.23 7.65
C LEU A 101 1.25 -0.25 8.13
N ALA A 102 1.40 -1.53 8.50
CA ALA A 102 2.68 -2.10 8.93
C ALA A 102 3.74 -2.05 7.83
N HIS A 103 3.37 -2.41 6.60
CA HIS A 103 4.29 -2.37 5.46
C HIS A 103 4.62 -0.94 5.00
N LEU A 104 3.67 -0.02 5.06
CA LEU A 104 3.98 1.40 4.83
C LEU A 104 4.92 1.94 5.90
N LEU A 105 4.73 1.55 7.16
CA LEU A 105 5.62 1.95 8.24
C LEU A 105 7.03 1.37 8.09
N SER A 106 7.16 0.11 7.62
CA SER A 106 8.47 -0.50 7.36
C SER A 106 9.15 0.08 6.11
N ALA A 107 8.41 0.62 5.16
CA ALA A 107 8.96 1.26 3.97
C ALA A 107 9.52 2.68 4.20
N LYS A 108 9.66 3.13 5.46
CA LYS A 108 10.26 4.43 5.80
C LYS A 108 11.75 4.30 6.11
N MET A 109 12.60 5.02 5.36
CA MET A 109 14.05 4.99 5.57
C MET A 109 14.55 6.02 6.57
N HIS A 110 13.96 7.21 6.62
CA HIS A 110 14.35 8.22 7.62
C HIS A 110 13.74 7.90 8.97
N ILE A 111 14.56 7.97 10.02
CA ILE A 111 14.10 7.92 11.40
C ILE A 111 13.81 9.36 11.82
N ASP A 112 12.54 9.70 11.90
CA ASP A 112 12.02 10.96 12.40
C ASP A 112 10.87 10.72 13.40
N GLU A 113 10.49 11.75 14.15
CA GLU A 113 9.39 11.70 15.11
C GLU A 113 8.12 12.30 14.51
N VAL A 114 7.56 11.64 13.50
CA VAL A 114 6.27 12.03 12.91
C VAL A 114 5.13 11.45 13.74
N VAL A 115 4.14 12.29 14.08
CA VAL A 115 2.99 11.91 14.91
C VAL A 115 2.23 10.72 14.31
N THR A 116 2.00 10.73 13.00
CA THR A 116 1.35 9.63 12.27
C THR A 116 2.08 8.30 12.45
N ASP A 117 3.41 8.29 12.33
CA ASP A 117 4.21 7.07 12.51
C ASP A 117 4.17 6.57 13.95
N LYS A 118 4.16 7.47 14.93
CA LYS A 118 3.99 7.10 16.33
C LYS A 118 2.63 6.42 16.56
N ASN A 119 1.55 7.01 16.05
CA ASN A 119 0.20 6.44 16.16
C ASN A 119 0.11 5.06 15.48
N MET A 120 0.70 4.91 14.28
CA MET A 120 0.78 3.62 13.59
C MET A 120 1.60 2.58 14.37
N ARG A 121 2.75 2.96 14.94
CA ARG A 121 3.60 2.08 15.76
C ARG A 121 2.86 1.59 16.99
N GLU A 122 2.24 2.49 17.74
CA GLU A 122 1.48 2.16 18.94
C GLU A 122 0.34 1.18 18.62
N MET A 123 -0.42 1.46 17.56
CA MET A 123 -1.52 0.61 17.09
C MET A 123 -1.07 -0.80 16.65
N LEU A 124 0.14 -0.95 16.09
CA LEU A 124 0.70 -2.26 15.70
C LEU A 124 1.29 -3.03 16.88
N LEU A 125 1.82 -2.32 17.88
CA LEU A 125 2.31 -2.93 19.12
C LEU A 125 1.14 -3.43 19.97
N LEU A 126 0.09 -2.64 20.09
CA LEU A 126 -1.13 -2.94 20.85
C LEU A 126 -2.19 -3.49 19.89
N VAL A 127 -2.23 -4.82 19.74
CA VAL A 127 -3.08 -5.50 18.75
C VAL A 127 -4.56 -5.07 18.82
N ASN A 128 -5.08 -4.79 20.01
CA ASN A 128 -6.48 -4.37 20.22
C ASN A 128 -6.73 -2.87 20.08
N GLN A 129 -5.70 -2.06 19.80
CA GLN A 129 -5.89 -0.63 19.57
C GLN A 129 -6.53 -0.39 18.19
N SER A 130 -7.58 0.42 18.17
CA SER A 130 -8.29 0.80 16.94
C SER A 130 -7.40 1.55 15.96
N ILE A 131 -7.74 1.47 14.67
CA ILE A 131 -7.09 2.31 13.64
C ILE A 131 -7.42 3.79 13.94
N PRO A 132 -6.45 4.71 13.96
CA PRO A 132 -6.67 6.14 14.22
C PRO A 132 -7.71 6.77 13.27
N GLU A 133 -8.68 7.53 13.81
CA GLU A 133 -9.82 8.08 13.03
C GLU A 133 -9.42 8.95 11.85
N ASP A 134 -8.27 9.62 11.97
CA ASP A 134 -7.64 10.47 10.95
C ASP A 134 -6.90 9.67 9.87
N LEU A 135 -6.86 8.33 9.95
CA LEU A 135 -6.28 7.48 8.92
C LEU A 135 -7.37 6.75 8.16
N HIS A 136 -7.45 7.02 6.86
CA HIS A 136 -8.40 6.38 5.96
C HIS A 136 -7.67 5.57 4.90
N ILE A 137 -8.04 4.29 4.77
CA ILE A 137 -7.37 3.35 3.86
C ILE A 137 -8.29 3.07 2.69
N HIS A 138 -7.94 3.61 1.54
CA HIS A 138 -8.65 3.41 0.27
C HIS A 138 -7.93 2.36 -0.57
N TYR A 139 -8.68 1.61 -1.37
CA TYR A 139 -8.12 0.53 -2.18
C TYR A 139 -8.79 0.41 -3.54
N TRP A 140 -8.07 -0.17 -4.50
CA TRP A 140 -8.59 -0.46 -5.83
C TRP A 140 -7.87 -1.64 -6.48
N PHE A 141 -8.49 -2.19 -7.53
CA PHE A 141 -7.89 -3.22 -8.35
C PHE A 141 -6.73 -2.66 -9.17
N PHE A 142 -5.57 -3.31 -9.10
CA PHE A 142 -4.31 -2.88 -9.71
C PHE A 142 -3.67 -4.04 -10.50
N PRO A 143 -4.07 -4.25 -11.77
CA PRO A 143 -3.66 -5.39 -12.59
C PRO A 143 -2.28 -5.21 -13.26
N TYR A 144 -1.32 -4.57 -12.61
CA TYR A 144 -0.01 -4.26 -13.19
C TYR A 144 1.12 -5.00 -12.47
N ASP A 145 2.14 -5.40 -13.22
CA ASP A 145 3.36 -6.07 -12.72
C ASP A 145 4.39 -5.10 -12.12
N THR A 146 3.92 -3.91 -11.75
CA THR A 146 4.70 -2.83 -11.18
C THR A 146 4.44 -2.73 -9.68
N THR A 147 5.46 -2.40 -8.91
CA THR A 147 5.35 -2.06 -7.50
C THR A 147 5.70 -0.59 -7.30
N VAL A 148 4.81 0.18 -6.68
CA VAL A 148 5.06 1.58 -6.32
C VAL A 148 4.90 1.71 -4.82
N ILE A 149 5.87 2.31 -4.16
CA ILE A 149 5.77 2.65 -2.73
C ILE A 149 6.16 4.11 -2.59
N MET A 150 5.25 4.89 -2.04
CA MET A 150 5.44 6.32 -1.86
C MET A 150 4.94 6.75 -0.49
N ARG A 151 5.75 7.56 0.19
CA ARG A 151 5.48 7.98 1.56
C ARG A 151 5.58 9.49 1.71
N ASP A 152 4.80 9.95 2.67
CA ASP A 152 4.87 11.29 3.24
C ASP A 152 4.75 12.36 2.15
N PHE A 153 3.70 12.23 1.34
CA PHE A 153 3.40 13.17 0.25
C PHE A 153 2.02 13.78 0.45
N ALA A 154 1.74 14.89 -0.22
CA ALA A 154 0.39 15.43 -0.32
C ALA A 154 -0.01 15.66 -1.76
N LEU A 155 -1.30 15.55 -2.02
CA LEU A 155 -1.90 15.73 -3.34
C LEU A 155 -3.34 16.26 -3.24
N PRO A 156 -3.85 16.90 -4.29
CA PRO A 156 -5.25 17.31 -4.35
C PRO A 156 -6.22 16.13 -4.13
N VAL A 157 -7.22 16.30 -3.26
CA VAL A 157 -8.28 15.29 -3.09
C VAL A 157 -9.09 15.14 -4.39
N VAL A 158 -9.32 16.26 -5.08
CA VAL A 158 -10.00 16.32 -6.38
C VAL A 158 -9.05 16.89 -7.42
N PRO A 159 -8.77 16.18 -8.53
CA PRO A 159 -7.95 16.70 -9.62
C PRO A 159 -8.47 18.06 -10.12
N GLY A 160 -7.55 19.00 -10.36
CA GLY A 160 -7.83 20.38 -10.78
C GLY A 160 -8.26 21.31 -9.63
N ASN A 161 -8.52 20.79 -8.43
CA ASN A 161 -8.84 21.59 -7.25
C ASN A 161 -7.69 21.57 -6.23
N PHE A 162 -6.85 22.60 -6.30
CA PHE A 162 -5.67 22.74 -5.43
C PHE A 162 -5.97 23.37 -4.07
N SER A 163 -7.23 23.74 -3.78
CA SER A 163 -7.62 24.33 -2.49
C SER A 163 -7.71 23.30 -1.37
N VAL A 164 -7.84 22.00 -1.70
CA VAL A 164 -7.95 20.92 -0.73
C VAL A 164 -6.96 19.81 -1.10
N CYS A 165 -5.92 19.67 -0.29
CA CYS A 165 -4.95 18.58 -0.40
C CYS A 165 -5.09 17.64 0.79
N THR A 166 -4.72 16.38 0.59
CA THR A 166 -4.66 15.35 1.63
C THR A 166 -3.22 14.85 1.76
N PHE A 167 -2.81 14.56 2.99
CA PHE A 167 -1.56 13.85 3.24
C PHE A 167 -1.75 12.37 2.99
N ALA A 168 -0.77 11.72 2.36
CA ALA A 168 -0.92 10.38 1.85
C ALA A 168 0.35 9.51 1.93
N HIS A 169 0.10 8.20 2.00
CA HIS A 169 1.07 7.13 1.82
C HIS A 169 0.46 6.09 0.88
N MET A 170 1.26 5.43 0.06
CA MET A 170 0.76 4.55 -0.98
C MET A 170 1.63 3.32 -1.15
N ILE A 171 0.97 2.18 -1.37
CA ILE A 171 1.60 0.94 -1.82
C ILE A 171 0.73 0.34 -2.93
N LYS A 172 1.30 0.17 -4.11
CA LYS A 172 0.66 -0.46 -5.27
C LYS A 172 1.46 -1.68 -5.68
N TYR A 173 0.79 -2.80 -5.90
CA TYR A 173 1.39 -4.01 -6.41
C TYR A 173 0.31 -4.95 -6.92
N PHE A 174 0.63 -5.85 -7.83
CA PHE A 174 -0.37 -6.80 -8.29
C PHE A 174 -0.95 -7.64 -7.13
N PRO A 175 -2.28 -7.85 -7.01
CA PRO A 175 -3.38 -7.29 -7.82
C PRO A 175 -4.09 -6.07 -7.18
N LEU A 176 -3.58 -5.52 -6.09
CA LEU A 176 -4.25 -4.48 -5.30
C LEU A 176 -3.34 -3.29 -5.01
N ALA A 177 -3.94 -2.11 -5.04
CA ALA A 177 -3.30 -0.89 -4.60
C ALA A 177 -4.05 -0.32 -3.39
N PHE A 178 -3.27 0.31 -2.51
CA PHE A 178 -3.76 0.95 -1.30
C PHE A 178 -3.17 2.36 -1.20
N ILE A 179 -4.01 3.32 -0.82
CA ILE A 179 -3.59 4.65 -0.42
C ILE A 179 -4.19 4.98 0.95
N VAL A 180 -3.35 5.44 1.85
CA VAL A 180 -3.72 5.87 3.20
C VAL A 180 -3.71 7.38 3.21
N THR A 181 -4.82 8.00 3.60
CA THR A 181 -5.02 9.45 3.55
C THR A 181 -5.59 10.00 4.85
N ASP A 182 -5.43 11.29 5.09
CA ASP A 182 -6.16 12.03 6.14
C ASP A 182 -7.57 12.50 5.72
N SER A 183 -7.96 12.21 4.48
CA SER A 183 -9.31 12.42 3.95
C SER A 183 -10.15 11.13 3.96
N ASP A 184 -11.38 11.21 4.46
CA ASP A 184 -12.35 10.11 4.55
C ASP A 184 -12.88 9.64 3.19
N THR A 185 -12.75 10.49 2.19
CA THR A 185 -13.06 10.22 0.79
C THR A 185 -11.84 10.52 -0.07
N PHE A 186 -11.59 9.68 -1.07
CA PHE A 186 -10.52 9.92 -2.01
C PHE A 186 -10.92 9.46 -3.41
N ARG A 187 -11.22 10.43 -4.29
CA ARG A 187 -11.44 10.21 -5.74
C ARG A 187 -12.42 9.06 -6.09
N GLY A 188 -13.45 8.87 -5.25
CA GLY A 188 -14.47 7.83 -5.43
C GLY A 188 -14.01 6.39 -5.18
N LEU A 189 -12.87 6.19 -4.51
CA LEU A 189 -12.40 4.87 -4.11
C LEU A 189 -13.22 4.30 -2.95
N THR A 190 -13.30 2.97 -2.91
CA THR A 190 -13.81 2.24 -1.75
C THR A 190 -12.82 2.34 -0.60
N THR A 191 -13.34 2.45 0.62
CA THR A 191 -12.52 2.57 1.84
C THR A 191 -12.70 1.35 2.74
N LEU A 192 -11.60 0.83 3.29
CA LEU A 192 -11.63 -0.18 4.36
C LEU A 192 -12.01 0.44 5.71
N SER A 193 -11.85 1.75 5.85
CA SER A 193 -12.07 2.50 7.10
C SER A 193 -13.51 2.42 7.61
N GLN A 194 -14.47 2.10 6.73
CA GLN A 194 -15.86 1.82 7.14
C GLN A 194 -15.97 0.63 8.11
N TYR A 195 -14.97 -0.25 8.15
CA TYR A 195 -14.90 -1.42 9.01
C TYR A 195 -14.00 -1.23 10.24
N ARG A 196 -13.56 0.02 10.52
CA ARG A 196 -12.63 0.36 11.62
C ARG A 196 -13.06 -0.16 12.99
N ASN A 197 -14.37 -0.15 13.24
CA ASN A 197 -14.96 -0.44 14.55
C ASN A 197 -15.38 -1.91 14.71
N LEU A 198 -15.04 -2.78 13.76
CA LEU A 198 -15.27 -4.22 13.91
C LEU A 198 -14.27 -4.83 14.88
N ASP A 199 -14.61 -6.02 15.41
CA ASP A 199 -13.62 -6.83 16.12
C ASP A 199 -12.46 -7.21 15.18
N ILE A 200 -11.25 -7.34 15.73
CA ILE A 200 -10.05 -7.59 14.93
C ILE A 200 -10.15 -8.85 14.07
N ASP A 201 -10.85 -9.87 14.56
CA ASP A 201 -11.03 -11.15 13.86
C ASP A 201 -12.41 -11.30 13.21
N GLN A 202 -13.25 -10.27 13.27
CA GLN A 202 -14.54 -10.26 12.58
C GLN A 202 -14.35 -10.28 11.07
N GLU A 203 -15.05 -11.21 10.43
CA GLU A 203 -15.04 -11.35 8.98
C GLU A 203 -16.25 -10.68 8.33
N VAL A 204 -16.00 -10.00 7.22
CA VAL A 204 -17.02 -9.41 6.33
C VAL A 204 -16.60 -9.60 4.88
N ASP A 205 -17.55 -9.45 3.96
CA ASP A 205 -17.24 -9.40 2.54
C ASP A 205 -16.83 -7.97 2.18
N ILE A 206 -15.65 -7.82 1.58
CA ILE A 206 -15.24 -6.55 0.97
C ILE A 206 -15.48 -6.61 -0.54
N GLU A 207 -15.86 -5.47 -1.11
CA GLU A 207 -16.14 -5.34 -2.54
C GLU A 207 -14.92 -4.81 -3.29
N ILE A 208 -14.54 -5.48 -4.37
CA ILE A 208 -13.44 -5.09 -5.25
C ILE A 208 -14.00 -4.93 -6.65
N TYR A 209 -13.96 -3.70 -7.16
CA TYR A 209 -14.43 -3.35 -8.49
C TYR A 209 -13.32 -3.61 -9.51
N LEU A 210 -13.56 -4.53 -10.44
CA LEU A 210 -12.59 -4.95 -11.47
C LEU A 210 -12.64 -4.09 -12.73
N ASP A 211 -13.72 -3.33 -12.93
CA ASP A 211 -13.93 -2.43 -14.08
C ASP A 211 -13.33 -1.03 -13.87
N ASN A 212 -13.06 -0.65 -12.61
CA ASN A 212 -12.48 0.64 -12.26
C ASN A 212 -10.93 0.59 -12.26
N VAL A 213 -10.35 0.10 -13.35
CA VAL A 213 -8.89 0.03 -13.52
C VAL A 213 -8.35 1.44 -13.74
N LYS A 214 -7.44 1.86 -12.87
CA LYS A 214 -6.70 3.13 -13.00
C LYS A 214 -5.38 2.89 -13.73
N ASP A 215 -4.87 3.91 -14.42
CA ASP A 215 -3.53 3.87 -15.01
C ASP A 215 -2.47 3.47 -13.97
N PHE A 216 -1.40 2.81 -14.42
CA PHE A 216 -0.38 2.27 -13.53
C PHE A 216 0.30 3.34 -12.67
N ASP A 217 0.35 4.59 -13.12
CA ASP A 217 0.94 5.77 -12.48
C ASP A 217 -0.10 6.65 -11.75
N TRP A 218 -1.35 6.21 -11.66
CA TRP A 218 -2.37 6.89 -10.85
C TRP A 218 -2.24 6.49 -9.36
N PRO A 219 -2.43 7.41 -8.40
CA PRO A 219 -2.76 8.84 -8.54
C PRO A 219 -1.53 9.77 -8.54
N GLU A 220 -0.30 9.25 -8.60
CA GLU A 220 0.94 10.03 -8.51
C GLU A 220 1.34 10.75 -9.81
N LYS A 221 0.67 10.47 -10.91
CA LYS A 221 0.91 11.14 -12.19
C LYS A 221 0.79 12.65 -12.04
N VAL A 222 1.87 13.37 -12.35
CA VAL A 222 1.90 14.84 -12.35
C VAL A 222 1.47 15.35 -13.73
N ASP A 223 0.44 16.17 -13.77
CA ASP A 223 -0.11 16.79 -14.99
C ASP A 223 -0.79 18.13 -14.67
N GLU A 224 -1.49 18.74 -15.65
CA GLU A 224 -2.17 20.02 -15.48
C GLU A 224 -3.23 20.02 -14.37
N SER A 225 -3.75 18.85 -14.00
CA SER A 225 -4.80 18.66 -13.00
C SER A 225 -4.26 18.12 -11.67
N ASN A 226 -3.00 17.70 -11.59
CA ASN A 226 -2.49 17.01 -10.42
C ASN A 226 -1.06 17.43 -10.09
N ILE A 227 -0.86 17.85 -8.84
CA ILE A 227 0.44 18.21 -8.29
C ILE A 227 0.75 17.32 -7.10
N LEU A 228 2.04 17.05 -6.89
CA LEU A 228 2.53 16.32 -5.74
C LEU A 228 3.41 17.24 -4.89
N PHE A 229 3.09 17.31 -3.61
CA PHE A 229 3.95 17.88 -2.59
C PHE A 229 4.74 16.72 -1.96
N LEU A 230 6.05 16.76 -2.13
CA LEU A 230 6.96 15.69 -1.72
C LEU A 230 7.73 16.13 -0.47
N SER A 231 7.82 15.25 0.51
CA SER A 231 8.71 15.44 1.67
C SER A 231 10.12 14.92 1.37
N ALA A 232 11.03 15.11 2.32
CA ALA A 232 12.35 14.48 2.25
C ALA A 232 12.28 12.95 2.18
N GLU A 233 11.27 12.32 2.78
CA GLU A 233 11.07 10.86 2.68
C GLU A 233 10.59 10.43 1.30
N SER A 234 9.90 11.30 0.56
CA SER A 234 9.50 11.01 -0.82
C SER A 234 10.68 10.87 -1.77
N ALA A 235 11.88 11.32 -1.40
CA ALA A 235 13.12 10.98 -2.11
C ALA A 235 13.47 9.49 -2.02
N ASN A 236 12.81 8.71 -1.16
CA ASN A 236 12.92 7.25 -1.10
C ASN A 236 11.71 6.55 -1.72
N ALA A 237 10.81 7.30 -2.36
CA ALA A 237 9.72 6.71 -3.11
C ALA A 237 10.30 5.86 -4.24
N ILE A 238 9.78 4.64 -4.38
CA ILE A 238 10.29 3.69 -5.34
C ILE A 238 9.26 3.35 -6.41
N TYR A 239 9.80 3.06 -7.58
CA TYR A 239 9.11 2.45 -8.70
C TYR A 239 9.89 1.19 -9.08
N ALA A 240 9.27 0.02 -8.94
CA ALA A 240 9.89 -1.26 -9.25
C ALA A 240 9.11 -2.00 -10.32
N ARG A 241 9.79 -2.44 -11.39
CA ARG A 241 9.20 -3.22 -12.47
C ARG A 241 9.92 -4.55 -12.63
N ARG A 242 9.21 -5.58 -13.13
CA ARG A 242 9.84 -6.86 -13.45
C ARG A 242 11.00 -6.65 -14.42
N LYS A 243 12.13 -7.28 -14.14
CA LYS A 243 13.28 -7.28 -15.04
C LYS A 243 12.93 -8.07 -16.31
N GLN A 244 13.03 -7.42 -17.47
CA GLN A 244 12.91 -8.06 -18.79
C GLN A 244 14.14 -8.93 -19.10
#